data_AF-A0A1G2CHZ5-F1
#
_entry.id   AF-A0A1G2CHZ5-F1
#
_cell.length_a   1.000
_cell.length_b   1.000
_cell.length_c   1.000
_cell.angle_alpha   90.00
_cell.angle_beta   90.00
_cell.angle_gamma   90.00
#
_symmetry.space_group_name_H-M   'P 1'
#
loop_
_entity.id
_entity.type
_entity.pdbx_description
1 polymer ?
#
loop_
_entity_poly.entity_id
_entity_poly.type
_entity_poly.pdbx_seq_one_letter_code
_entity_poly.pdbx_strand_id
1 'polypeptide(L)'
;MIYAVCAVLAGMGALAWNAARVQATTNVRPEIDNHWAWNDVIEWIDFYHYPTENVILTSYKLTGYASSSIGNIYFDCAMTGDCAEKGNYKVTNDGEGNLSGWAWNDAVGWISFDCHNNGGSCGTLYQAYVVPDNIDAGIFTNPGTDYAWNDLIGWISFNCDNHSNCGNPDGINYKVATSWEATSTSGYVDSSTFDTNVTGGAQLNSVMWSGVTEPGTEVGFQFAGSDNPNEPSWEFKGPDGTVDTYYMAVQNSSVPLDLTLHNNQQYFRYRVTLFSDLTQRNTPRIDEISINWSP
;
A
#
# COMPACT_ATOMS: atom_id res chain seq x y z
N MET A 1 50.53 -5.22 62.04
CA MET A 1 50.27 -4.06 61.18
C MET A 1 50.77 -4.41 59.77
N ILE A 2 49.94 -4.14 58.77
CA ILE A 2 50.14 -4.30 57.32
C ILE A 2 49.70 -5.66 56.74
N TYR A 3 48.63 -5.55 55.95
CA TYR A 3 47.95 -6.52 55.13
C TYR A 3 48.76 -6.82 53.86
N ALA A 4 48.71 -8.06 53.36
CA ALA A 4 49.02 -8.38 51.97
C ALA A 4 47.89 -9.27 51.44
N VAL A 5 46.90 -8.64 50.82
CA VAL A 5 45.88 -9.31 50.00
C VAL A 5 46.37 -9.29 48.57
N CYS A 6 46.65 -10.47 48.01
CA CYS A 6 46.96 -10.66 46.60
C CYS A 6 45.70 -10.41 45.76
N ALA A 7 45.66 -9.30 45.04
CA ALA A 7 44.60 -9.02 44.06
C ALA A 7 44.93 -9.72 42.74
N VAL A 8 44.14 -10.73 42.37
CA VAL A 8 44.12 -11.29 41.02
C VAL A 8 43.20 -10.43 40.17
N LEU A 9 43.78 -9.67 39.25
CA LEU A 9 43.06 -8.92 38.22
C LEU A 9 42.51 -9.90 37.17
N ALA A 10 41.24 -10.26 37.27
CA ALA A 10 40.50 -10.86 36.16
C ALA A 10 39.96 -9.72 35.27
N GLY A 11 40.61 -9.50 34.13
CA GLY A 11 40.15 -8.55 33.12
C GLY A 11 38.83 -9.03 32.51
N MET A 12 37.74 -8.33 32.80
CA MET A 12 36.49 -8.47 32.05
C MET A 12 36.64 -7.72 30.73
N GLY A 13 37.10 -8.42 29.70
CA GLY A 13 36.95 -7.95 28.32
C GLY A 13 35.47 -7.93 27.98
N ALA A 14 34.87 -6.74 27.93
CA ALA A 14 33.54 -6.57 27.38
C ALA A 14 33.62 -6.90 25.88
N LEU A 15 33.14 -8.09 25.51
CA LEU A 15 32.79 -8.40 24.13
C LEU A 15 31.63 -7.47 23.76
N ALA A 16 31.93 -6.36 23.10
CA ALA A 16 30.93 -5.57 22.41
C ALA A 16 30.33 -6.46 21.33
N TRP A 17 29.14 -6.99 21.59
CA TRP A 17 28.31 -7.58 20.56
C TRP A 17 28.01 -6.45 19.57
N ASN A 18 28.66 -6.49 18.40
CA ASN A 18 28.20 -5.73 17.25
C ASN A 18 26.80 -6.27 16.92
N ALA A 19 25.78 -5.64 17.47
CA ALA A 19 24.43 -5.79 16.97
C ALA A 19 24.50 -5.31 15.51
N ALA A 20 24.48 -6.26 14.58
CA ALA A 20 24.21 -5.96 13.18
C ALA A 20 22.89 -5.18 13.18
N ARG A 21 22.97 -3.87 12.90
CA ARG A 21 21.77 -3.09 12.64
C ARG A 21 21.11 -3.75 11.44
N VAL A 22 19.92 -4.28 11.64
CA VAL A 22 19.07 -4.72 10.54
C VAL A 22 18.79 -3.46 9.72
N GLN A 23 19.49 -3.29 8.60
CA GLN A 23 19.14 -2.27 7.62
C GLN A 23 17.79 -2.67 7.06
N ALA A 24 16.77 -1.85 7.29
CA ALA A 24 15.56 -1.95 6.50
C ALA A 24 15.97 -1.47 5.11
N THR A 25 16.09 -2.39 4.15
CA THR A 25 16.44 -2.06 2.77
C THR A 25 15.41 -1.07 2.25
N THR A 26 15.80 0.19 2.08
CA THR A 26 15.00 1.19 1.37
C THR A 26 14.54 0.64 0.02
N ASN A 27 13.37 1.07 -0.44
CA ASN A 27 12.94 0.87 -1.81
C ASN A 27 13.10 2.14 -2.65
N VAL A 28 13.78 3.18 -2.17
CA VAL A 28 14.20 4.33 -2.97
C VAL A 28 15.28 3.88 -3.94
N ARG A 29 15.19 4.31 -5.20
CA ARG A 29 16.15 3.90 -6.23
C ARG A 29 17.49 4.64 -6.01
N PRO A 30 18.64 3.96 -6.12
CA PRO A 30 19.93 4.51 -5.72
C PRO A 30 20.59 5.42 -6.76
N GLU A 31 20.02 5.53 -7.98
CA GLU A 31 20.65 6.36 -9.01
C GLU A 31 20.64 7.83 -8.60
N ILE A 32 21.72 8.54 -8.96
CA ILE A 32 21.97 9.91 -8.49
C ILE A 32 20.86 10.90 -8.84
N ASP A 33 20.07 10.64 -9.88
CA ASP A 33 18.96 11.52 -10.29
C ASP A 33 17.61 11.10 -9.67
N ASN A 34 17.55 9.98 -8.92
CA ASN A 34 16.32 9.28 -8.53
C ASN A 34 15.99 9.31 -7.03
N HIS A 35 16.74 10.07 -6.24
CA HIS A 35 16.60 10.12 -4.78
C HIS A 35 16.65 11.53 -4.19
N TRP A 36 16.39 12.56 -5.01
CA TRP A 36 16.45 13.95 -4.59
C TRP A 36 15.10 14.64 -4.71
N ALA A 37 14.77 15.40 -3.67
CA ALA A 37 13.78 16.46 -3.71
C ALA A 37 14.48 17.83 -3.57
N TRP A 38 13.80 18.89 -3.98
CA TRP A 38 14.33 20.25 -3.98
C TRP A 38 13.42 21.22 -3.23
N ASN A 39 14.03 22.18 -2.54
CA ASN A 39 13.38 23.34 -1.98
C ASN A 39 14.26 24.58 -2.15
N ASP A 40 13.66 25.75 -2.44
CA ASP A 40 14.41 26.98 -2.73
C ASP A 40 15.11 27.60 -1.49
N VAL A 41 14.78 27.15 -0.28
CA VAL A 41 15.33 27.67 0.98
C VAL A 41 16.34 26.70 1.59
N ILE A 42 16.03 25.41 1.62
CA ILE A 42 16.87 24.37 2.26
C ILE A 42 17.65 23.52 1.28
N GLU A 43 17.51 23.83 -0.02
CA GLU A 43 18.17 23.17 -1.14
C GLU A 43 17.79 21.68 -1.25
N TRP A 44 18.78 20.82 -1.48
CA TRP A 44 18.62 19.40 -1.74
C TRP A 44 18.19 18.61 -0.49
N ILE A 45 17.25 17.70 -0.71
CA ILE A 45 16.72 16.76 0.28
C ILE A 45 16.97 15.34 -0.25
N ASP A 46 17.75 14.56 0.50
CA ASP A 46 18.26 13.22 0.15
C ASP A 46 17.37 12.12 0.75
N PHE A 47 16.68 11.37 -0.12
CA PHE A 47 15.83 10.24 0.27
C PHE A 47 16.60 8.91 0.41
N TYR A 48 17.88 8.87 0.05
CA TYR A 48 18.73 7.67 0.04
C TYR A 48 20.02 7.91 0.84
N HIS A 49 19.91 8.48 2.04
CA HIS A 49 21.07 8.89 2.80
C HIS A 49 21.90 7.69 3.34
N TYR A 50 23.13 7.54 2.85
CA TYR A 50 24.09 6.53 3.32
C TYR A 50 24.62 6.90 4.73
N PRO A 51 24.78 5.93 5.65
CA PRO A 51 24.57 4.48 5.53
C PRO A 51 23.17 4.01 6.00
N THR A 52 22.23 4.93 6.17
CA THR A 52 20.97 4.63 6.86
C THR A 52 19.90 4.08 5.93
N GLU A 53 19.77 4.65 4.72
CA GLU A 53 18.97 4.10 3.62
C GLU A 53 17.63 3.53 4.10
N ASN A 54 16.86 4.33 4.84
CA ASN A 54 15.74 3.85 5.64
C ASN A 54 14.37 4.30 5.14
N VAL A 55 14.32 5.07 4.05
CA VAL A 55 13.06 5.54 3.48
C VAL A 55 12.37 4.38 2.77
N ILE A 56 11.14 4.07 3.16
CA ILE A 56 10.37 2.99 2.52
C ILE A 56 8.97 3.50 2.22
N LEU A 57 8.58 3.43 0.96
CA LEU A 57 7.21 3.63 0.50
C LEU A 57 6.50 2.28 0.37
N THR A 58 5.38 2.11 1.04
CA THR A 58 4.47 0.98 0.81
C THR A 58 3.12 1.50 0.30
N SER A 59 2.19 0.60 -0.01
CA SER A 59 0.78 0.91 -0.31
C SER A 59 0.00 1.47 0.89
N TYR A 60 0.69 1.91 1.96
CA TYR A 60 0.08 2.37 3.20
C TYR A 60 0.70 3.67 3.70
N LYS A 61 2.03 3.75 3.68
CA LYS A 61 2.74 4.89 4.25
C LYS A 61 4.14 5.00 3.69
N LEU A 62 4.66 6.21 3.79
CA LEU A 62 6.07 6.52 3.68
C LEU A 62 6.68 6.52 5.08
N THR A 63 7.79 5.80 5.27
CA THR A 63 8.48 5.67 6.56
C THR A 63 9.95 6.07 6.42
N GLY A 64 10.65 6.20 7.56
CA GLY A 64 12.05 6.61 7.57
C GLY A 64 12.20 8.12 7.63
N TYR A 65 13.35 8.61 7.19
CA TYR A 65 13.60 10.05 7.07
C TYR A 65 14.46 10.38 5.85
N ALA A 66 14.21 11.54 5.26
CA ALA A 66 15.12 12.14 4.30
C ALA A 66 16.10 13.09 5.01
N SER A 67 17.33 13.18 4.52
CA SER A 67 18.38 14.07 5.05
C SER A 67 18.38 15.41 4.31
N SER A 68 18.61 16.52 5.00
CA SER A 68 18.68 17.86 4.40
C SER A 68 19.64 18.77 5.17
N SER A 69 19.85 19.99 4.66
CA SER A 69 20.66 21.03 5.33
C SER A 69 20.11 21.45 6.70
N ILE A 70 18.82 21.23 6.97
CA ILE A 70 18.14 21.53 8.24
C ILE A 70 17.93 20.29 9.12
N GLY A 71 18.68 19.21 8.85
CA GLY A 71 18.54 17.93 9.53
C GLY A 71 17.51 17.02 8.87
N ASN A 72 17.00 16.05 9.63
CA ASN A 72 16.14 15.00 9.10
C ASN A 72 14.68 15.46 8.96
N ILE A 73 14.04 15.04 7.88
CA ILE A 73 12.59 15.13 7.67
C ILE A 73 12.00 13.74 7.91
N TYR A 74 11.28 13.57 9.01
CA TYR A 74 10.70 12.30 9.43
C TYR A 74 9.32 12.10 8.83
N PHE A 75 9.10 10.98 8.14
CA PHE A 75 7.82 10.68 7.47
C PHE A 75 6.81 9.99 8.39
N ASP A 76 7.26 9.45 9.53
CA ASP A 76 6.39 8.99 10.59
C ASP A 76 7.00 9.25 11.97
N CYS A 77 6.13 9.32 12.97
CA CYS A 77 6.55 9.53 14.35
C CYS A 77 7.28 8.33 14.97
N ALA A 78 7.16 7.14 14.37
CA ALA A 78 7.70 5.91 14.94
C ALA A 78 9.23 5.93 14.93
N MET A 79 9.83 6.64 13.97
CA MET A 79 11.27 6.81 13.87
C MET A 79 11.87 7.73 14.94
N THR A 80 11.13 8.73 15.42
CA THR A 80 11.62 9.60 16.51
C THR A 80 11.28 9.07 17.89
N GLY A 81 10.30 8.16 17.99
CA GLY A 81 9.80 7.65 19.27
C GLY A 81 8.81 8.61 19.96
N ASP A 82 8.52 9.77 19.35
CA ASP A 82 7.73 10.84 19.96
C ASP A 82 6.25 10.82 19.52
N CYS A 83 5.79 9.68 19.02
CA CYS A 83 4.41 9.49 18.57
C CYS A 83 3.36 9.98 19.57
N ALA A 84 3.57 9.73 20.87
CA ALA A 84 2.64 10.13 21.92
C ALA A 84 2.60 11.67 22.13
N GLU A 85 3.70 12.37 21.90
CA GLU A 85 3.83 13.80 22.14
C GLU A 85 3.42 14.63 20.92
N LYS A 86 3.74 14.13 19.71
CA LYS A 86 3.51 14.82 18.43
C LYS A 86 2.29 14.30 17.67
N GLY A 87 1.46 13.45 18.28
CA GLY A 87 0.12 13.12 17.75
C GLY A 87 0.06 12.03 16.68
N ASN A 88 0.92 11.01 16.76
CA ASN A 88 0.95 9.86 15.83
C ASN A 88 1.02 10.23 14.34
N TYR A 89 1.72 11.31 14.00
CA TYR A 89 1.83 11.79 12.62
C TYR A 89 2.49 10.75 11.70
N LYS A 90 2.08 10.79 10.44
CA LYS A 90 2.61 9.96 9.35
C LYS A 90 2.22 10.54 8.00
N VAL A 91 3.00 10.20 6.98
CA VAL A 91 2.64 10.32 5.58
C VAL A 91 2.03 8.99 5.11
N THR A 92 0.77 9.00 4.70
CA THR A 92 0.03 7.84 4.19
C THR A 92 0.06 7.76 2.67
N ASN A 93 0.03 6.54 2.14
CA ASN A 93 -0.25 6.20 0.74
C ASN A 93 -1.59 5.44 0.75
N ASP A 94 -2.53 5.82 -0.10
CA ASP A 94 -3.85 5.18 -0.20
C ASP A 94 -3.86 3.87 -1.01
N GLY A 95 -2.72 3.49 -1.57
CA GLY A 95 -2.55 2.31 -2.42
C GLY A 95 -2.71 2.62 -3.91
N GLU A 96 -3.23 3.80 -4.25
CA GLU A 96 -3.34 4.33 -5.61
C GLU A 96 -2.26 5.38 -5.91
N GLY A 97 -1.37 5.62 -4.95
CA GLY A 97 -0.23 6.53 -5.10
C GLY A 97 -0.46 7.92 -4.50
N ASN A 98 -1.67 8.22 -4.01
CA ASN A 98 -1.96 9.52 -3.41
C ASN A 98 -1.38 9.59 -2.01
N LEU A 99 -0.46 10.53 -1.78
CA LEU A 99 0.15 10.73 -0.48
C LEU A 99 -0.55 11.84 0.30
N SER A 100 -0.79 11.59 1.59
CA SER A 100 -1.45 12.54 2.49
C SER A 100 -0.86 12.47 3.90
N GLY A 101 -1.30 13.36 4.80
CA GLY A 101 -0.75 13.46 6.14
C GLY A 101 0.51 14.32 6.22
N TRP A 102 1.25 14.14 7.31
CA TRP A 102 2.27 15.09 7.74
C TRP A 102 3.61 14.42 7.98
N ALA A 103 4.67 15.06 7.52
CA ALA A 103 6.05 14.84 7.95
C ALA A 103 6.48 15.92 8.96
N TRP A 104 7.56 15.66 9.69
CA TRP A 104 8.08 16.56 10.72
C TRP A 104 9.57 16.82 10.55
N ASN A 105 9.99 18.06 10.80
CA ASN A 105 11.38 18.44 11.00
C ASN A 105 11.50 19.38 12.21
N ASP A 106 12.58 19.29 12.97
CA ASP A 106 12.75 20.07 14.21
C ASP A 106 13.03 21.56 13.99
N ALA A 107 13.54 21.95 12.82
CA ALA A 107 13.83 23.34 12.49
C ALA A 107 12.63 24.06 11.86
N VAL A 108 11.87 23.37 10.99
CA VAL A 108 10.77 24.00 10.22
C VAL A 108 9.37 23.51 10.58
N GLY A 109 9.28 22.49 11.43
CA GLY A 109 8.01 21.94 11.90
C GLY A 109 7.32 21.05 10.88
N TRP A 110 6.00 21.23 10.75
CA TRP A 110 5.11 20.38 9.97
C TRP A 110 5.26 20.58 8.46
N ILE A 111 5.39 19.48 7.73
CA ILE A 111 5.42 19.46 6.26
C ILE A 111 4.21 18.65 5.79
N SER A 112 3.31 19.28 5.05
CA SER A 112 2.07 18.70 4.57
C SER A 112 2.25 18.04 3.21
N PHE A 113 1.74 16.81 3.05
CA PHE A 113 1.74 16.10 1.75
C PHE A 113 0.43 16.27 0.97
N ASP A 114 -0.60 16.85 1.58
CA ASP A 114 -1.90 17.09 0.96
C ASP A 114 -2.52 18.37 1.51
N CYS A 115 -3.02 19.23 0.63
CA CYS A 115 -3.68 20.47 1.02
C CYS A 115 -4.93 20.25 1.89
N HIS A 116 -5.58 19.09 1.81
CA HIS A 116 -6.78 18.73 2.57
C HIS A 116 -6.50 18.31 4.02
N ASN A 117 -5.23 18.18 4.41
CA ASN A 117 -4.83 17.78 5.76
C ASN A 117 -5.41 18.68 6.88
N ASN A 118 -5.80 19.92 6.56
CA ASN A 118 -6.41 20.87 7.50
C ASN A 118 -7.95 20.93 7.46
N GLY A 119 -8.63 19.87 6.98
CA GLY A 119 -10.09 19.77 7.13
C GLY A 119 -10.91 20.61 6.13
N GLY A 120 -10.34 20.97 4.98
CA GLY A 120 -11.10 21.40 3.81
C GLY A 120 -11.23 22.92 3.62
N SER A 121 -10.17 23.54 3.13
CA SER A 121 -10.19 24.54 2.04
C SER A 121 -8.74 24.83 1.66
N CYS A 122 -8.36 24.46 0.44
CA CYS A 122 -7.03 24.71 -0.08
C CYS A 122 -7.03 26.01 -0.88
N GLY A 123 -6.17 26.97 -0.53
CA GLY A 123 -5.92 28.12 -1.40
C GLY A 123 -5.26 27.70 -2.72
N THR A 124 -4.41 26.67 -2.64
CA THR A 124 -3.77 25.99 -3.78
C THR A 124 -3.95 24.49 -3.59
N LEU A 125 -4.55 23.80 -4.56
CA LEU A 125 -4.69 22.35 -4.54
C LEU A 125 -3.33 21.71 -4.80
N TYR A 126 -2.85 20.90 -3.86
CA TYR A 126 -1.64 20.10 -4.01
C TYR A 126 -1.81 18.78 -3.28
N GLN A 127 -1.19 17.74 -3.83
CA GLN A 127 -1.07 16.43 -3.21
C GLN A 127 0.15 15.73 -3.81
N ALA A 128 1.06 15.28 -2.96
CA ALA A 128 2.17 14.46 -3.40
C ALA A 128 1.62 13.14 -3.94
N TYR A 129 2.15 12.69 -5.08
CA TYR A 129 1.64 11.50 -5.77
C TYR A 129 2.81 10.68 -6.31
N VAL A 130 2.66 9.37 -6.26
CA VAL A 130 3.62 8.40 -6.77
C VAL A 130 2.91 7.54 -7.79
N VAL A 131 3.48 7.40 -8.98
CA VAL A 131 2.85 6.65 -10.07
C VAL A 131 2.65 5.19 -9.62
N PRO A 132 1.40 4.68 -9.59
CA PRO A 132 1.08 3.36 -9.05
C PRO A 132 1.45 2.23 -10.03
N ASP A 133 1.08 2.34 -11.30
CA ASP A 133 1.17 1.25 -12.26
C ASP A 133 1.38 1.73 -13.71
N ASN A 134 2.61 1.62 -14.20
CA ASN A 134 3.02 1.70 -15.62
C ASN A 134 4.56 1.72 -15.70
N ILE A 135 5.12 2.14 -16.85
CA ILE A 135 6.56 2.25 -17.07
C ILE A 135 7.26 3.25 -16.12
N ASP A 136 6.51 4.21 -15.57
CA ASP A 136 6.96 5.25 -14.65
C ASP A 136 6.62 4.91 -13.18
N ALA A 137 6.16 3.69 -12.89
CA ALA A 137 5.75 3.29 -11.54
C ALA A 137 6.85 3.56 -10.50
N GLY A 138 6.43 4.02 -9.32
CA GLY A 138 7.29 4.38 -8.20
C GLY A 138 7.95 5.75 -8.31
N ILE A 139 7.81 6.48 -9.44
CA ILE A 139 8.28 7.85 -9.58
C ILE A 139 7.30 8.81 -8.89
N PHE A 140 7.81 9.72 -8.07
CA PHE A 140 7.04 10.83 -7.52
C PHE A 140 6.84 11.84 -8.64
N THR A 141 5.66 11.85 -9.24
CA THR A 141 5.29 12.75 -10.33
C THR A 141 3.78 12.79 -10.49
N ASN A 142 3.17 13.96 -10.67
CA ASN A 142 1.78 14.20 -11.05
C ASN A 142 1.76 15.38 -12.03
N PRO A 143 0.89 15.39 -13.04
CA PRO A 143 0.66 16.60 -13.81
C PRO A 143 0.07 17.73 -12.94
N GLY A 144 0.94 18.57 -12.35
CA GLY A 144 0.63 19.90 -11.84
C GLY A 144 0.44 20.09 -10.32
N THR A 145 0.69 19.10 -9.46
CA THR A 145 0.32 19.23 -8.01
C THR A 145 1.20 18.51 -6.96
N ASP A 146 2.23 17.78 -7.33
CA ASP A 146 3.04 16.91 -6.46
C ASP A 146 4.19 17.67 -5.82
N TYR A 147 3.75 18.47 -4.87
CA TYR A 147 4.58 19.15 -3.91
C TYR A 147 4.17 18.73 -2.51
N ALA A 148 5.11 18.84 -1.58
CA ALA A 148 4.78 19.02 -0.18
C ALA A 148 4.89 20.51 0.19
N TRP A 149 4.22 20.93 1.26
CA TRP A 149 4.19 22.32 1.70
C TRP A 149 4.64 22.47 3.14
N ASN A 150 5.42 23.52 3.40
CA ASN A 150 5.72 24.01 4.74
C ASN A 150 5.55 25.53 4.80
N ASP A 151 5.05 26.04 5.91
CA ASP A 151 4.74 27.47 6.06
C ASP A 151 5.99 28.38 6.14
N LEU A 152 7.17 27.83 6.41
CA LEU A 152 8.42 28.59 6.54
C LEU A 152 9.28 28.50 5.28
N ILE A 153 9.38 27.31 4.67
CA ILE A 153 10.25 27.06 3.52
C ILE A 153 9.50 26.93 2.19
N GLY A 154 8.17 26.92 2.23
CA GLY A 154 7.32 26.85 1.04
C GLY A 154 7.24 25.46 0.42
N TRP A 155 7.22 25.41 -0.91
CA TRP A 155 7.05 24.20 -1.70
C TRP A 155 8.31 23.32 -1.69
N ILE A 156 8.10 22.02 -1.52
CA ILE A 156 9.12 20.99 -1.72
C ILE A 156 8.72 20.21 -2.97
N SER A 157 9.59 20.22 -3.98
CA SER A 157 9.37 19.55 -5.26
C SER A 157 10.05 18.18 -5.27
N PHE A 158 9.30 17.15 -5.64
CA PHE A 158 9.82 15.78 -5.73
C PHE A 158 10.36 15.43 -7.12
N ASN A 159 10.16 16.29 -8.12
CA ASN A 159 10.58 16.05 -9.49
C ASN A 159 10.77 17.37 -10.26
N CYS A 160 11.87 17.47 -11.01
CA CYS A 160 12.17 18.64 -11.84
C CYS A 160 11.12 18.90 -12.95
N ASP A 161 10.34 17.87 -13.35
CA ASP A 161 9.36 17.97 -14.43
C ASP A 161 8.25 18.95 -14.08
N ASN A 162 7.98 19.14 -12.78
CA ASN A 162 6.96 20.04 -12.25
C ASN A 162 7.25 21.51 -12.59
N HIS A 163 8.49 21.83 -12.96
CA HIS A 163 8.94 23.16 -13.37
C HIS A 163 9.40 23.23 -14.83
N SER A 164 9.12 22.19 -15.65
CA SER A 164 9.53 22.10 -17.06
C SER A 164 11.04 22.24 -17.32
N ASN A 165 11.87 21.99 -16.31
CA ASN A 165 13.32 22.27 -16.34
C ASN A 165 14.17 21.04 -16.01
N CYS A 166 13.72 19.83 -16.33
CA CYS A 166 14.60 18.65 -16.27
C CYS A 166 15.62 18.70 -17.41
N GLY A 167 16.88 19.02 -17.11
CA GLY A 167 17.99 18.74 -18.03
C GLY A 167 18.03 19.57 -19.33
N ASN A 168 17.27 20.65 -19.48
CA ASN A 168 17.28 21.44 -20.73
C ASN A 168 17.27 22.97 -20.54
N PRO A 169 18.24 23.72 -21.09
CA PRO A 169 19.63 23.31 -21.33
C PRO A 169 20.49 23.36 -20.04
N ASP A 170 20.02 24.04 -19.00
CA ASP A 170 20.77 24.28 -17.74
C ASP A 170 20.08 23.68 -16.50
N GLY A 171 18.98 22.94 -16.71
CA GLY A 171 18.21 22.34 -15.64
C GLY A 171 18.85 21.08 -15.05
N ILE A 172 18.62 20.80 -13.77
CA ILE A 172 19.12 19.57 -13.11
C ILE A 172 18.01 18.52 -13.19
N ASN A 173 18.36 17.34 -13.70
CA ASN A 173 17.44 16.19 -13.67
C ASN A 173 17.44 15.60 -12.26
N TYR A 174 16.36 15.80 -11.53
CA TYR A 174 16.16 15.19 -10.21
C TYR A 174 14.73 14.69 -10.09
N LYS A 175 14.57 13.57 -9.39
CA LYS A 175 13.30 13.07 -8.90
C LYS A 175 13.50 12.23 -7.67
N VAL A 176 12.43 12.01 -6.92
CA VAL A 176 12.33 10.89 -5.98
C VAL A 176 11.65 9.74 -6.71
N ALA A 177 12.31 8.59 -6.74
CA ALA A 177 11.77 7.38 -7.31
C ALA A 177 12.00 6.20 -6.38
N THR A 178 11.03 5.30 -6.35
CA THR A 178 11.07 4.06 -5.58
C THR A 178 10.84 2.86 -6.49
N SER A 179 11.03 1.66 -5.96
CA SER A 179 10.57 0.41 -6.56
C SER A 179 9.19 0.01 -6.04
N TRP A 180 8.43 0.93 -5.43
CA TRP A 180 7.03 0.68 -5.10
C TRP A 180 6.22 0.68 -6.39
N GLU A 181 5.36 -0.31 -6.53
CA GLU A 181 4.31 -0.38 -7.54
C GLU A 181 3.03 -0.75 -6.80
N ALA A 182 1.90 -0.19 -7.23
CA ALA A 182 0.61 -0.60 -6.71
C ALA A 182 0.39 -2.08 -7.07
N THR A 183 0.38 -2.95 -6.07
CA THR A 183 -0.04 -4.33 -6.29
C THR A 183 -1.57 -4.39 -6.29
N SER A 184 -2.16 -5.38 -6.96
CA SER A 184 -3.63 -5.52 -6.93
C SER A 184 -4.11 -5.71 -5.50
N THR A 185 -5.11 -4.93 -5.06
CA THR A 185 -5.84 -5.17 -3.82
C THR A 185 -6.79 -6.36 -3.94
N SER A 186 -6.85 -7.05 -5.08
CA SER A 186 -7.69 -8.22 -5.26
C SER A 186 -7.02 -9.37 -6.01
N GLY A 187 -7.48 -10.58 -5.74
CA GLY A 187 -7.11 -11.79 -6.46
C GLY A 187 -8.25 -12.80 -6.45
N TYR A 188 -8.33 -13.65 -7.48
CA TYR A 188 -9.42 -14.62 -7.61
C TYR A 188 -8.95 -16.05 -7.79
N VAL A 189 -9.81 -16.99 -7.40
CA VAL A 189 -9.66 -18.42 -7.63
C VAL A 189 -10.96 -18.98 -8.23
N ASP A 190 -10.82 -19.71 -9.32
CA ASP A 190 -11.94 -20.41 -9.95
C ASP A 190 -12.04 -21.84 -9.40
N SER A 191 -13.25 -22.25 -9.03
CA SER A 191 -13.53 -23.59 -8.55
C SER A 191 -13.31 -24.66 -9.62
N SER A 192 -13.29 -25.94 -9.25
CA SER A 192 -13.54 -27.02 -10.21
C SER A 192 -14.98 -26.96 -10.75
N THR A 193 -15.26 -27.72 -11.81
CA THR A 193 -16.64 -27.94 -12.27
C THR A 193 -17.41 -28.83 -11.30
N PHE A 194 -18.58 -28.39 -10.88
CA PHE A 194 -19.53 -29.17 -10.10
C PHE A 194 -20.69 -29.63 -10.98
N ASP A 195 -21.13 -30.88 -10.79
CA ASP A 195 -22.31 -31.46 -11.44
C ASP A 195 -23.44 -31.57 -10.42
N THR A 196 -24.57 -30.94 -10.72
CA THR A 196 -25.76 -30.98 -9.85
C THR A 196 -26.56 -32.28 -10.01
N ASN A 197 -26.27 -33.06 -11.05
CA ASN A 197 -26.99 -34.27 -11.46
C ASN A 197 -28.48 -34.03 -11.72
N VAL A 198 -28.87 -32.78 -12.02
CA VAL A 198 -30.23 -32.40 -12.42
C VAL A 198 -30.28 -32.25 -13.94
N THR A 199 -30.84 -33.24 -14.61
CA THR A 199 -31.04 -33.22 -16.06
C THR A 199 -32.02 -32.11 -16.44
N GLY A 200 -31.58 -31.15 -17.26
CA GLY A 200 -32.36 -29.95 -17.58
C GLY A 200 -32.07 -28.76 -16.68
N GLY A 201 -31.17 -28.94 -15.71
CA GLY A 201 -30.52 -27.87 -14.96
C GLY A 201 -31.06 -27.64 -13.56
N ALA A 202 -30.19 -27.12 -12.70
CA ALA A 202 -30.53 -26.75 -11.32
C ALA A 202 -30.61 -25.23 -11.14
N GLN A 203 -31.24 -24.80 -10.06
CA GLN A 203 -31.21 -23.42 -9.57
C GLN A 203 -30.17 -23.30 -8.46
N LEU A 204 -29.18 -22.42 -8.63
CA LEU A 204 -28.32 -22.01 -7.52
C LEU A 204 -29.08 -21.00 -6.63
N ASN A 205 -29.19 -21.30 -5.33
CA ASN A 205 -30.05 -20.56 -4.42
C ASN A 205 -29.28 -19.54 -3.57
N SER A 206 -28.15 -19.97 -3.01
CA SER A 206 -27.34 -19.13 -2.13
C SER A 206 -25.91 -19.61 -2.03
N VAL A 207 -25.05 -18.69 -1.63
CA VAL A 207 -23.67 -18.97 -1.21
C VAL A 207 -23.46 -18.52 0.23
N MET A 208 -22.68 -19.30 0.97
CA MET A 208 -22.16 -18.95 2.28
C MET A 208 -20.70 -19.38 2.33
N TRP A 209 -19.89 -18.69 3.12
CA TRP A 209 -18.49 -19.05 3.31
C TRP A 209 -18.06 -18.85 4.76
N SER A 210 -17.02 -19.58 5.17
CA SER A 210 -16.38 -19.43 6.48
C SER A 210 -14.87 -19.25 6.31
N GLY A 211 -14.22 -18.64 7.32
CA GLY A 211 -12.82 -18.25 7.23
C GLY A 211 -12.41 -17.16 8.22
N VAL A 212 -11.64 -16.17 7.77
CA VAL A 212 -11.26 -14.98 8.54
C VAL A 212 -11.48 -13.75 7.67
N THR A 213 -12.21 -12.76 8.20
CA THR A 213 -12.35 -11.42 7.64
C THR A 213 -11.71 -10.41 8.58
N GLU A 214 -10.89 -9.53 8.02
CA GLU A 214 -10.25 -8.43 8.75
C GLU A 214 -10.87 -7.09 8.33
N PRO A 215 -10.78 -6.03 9.16
CA PRO A 215 -11.33 -4.72 8.81
C PRO A 215 -10.79 -4.22 7.47
N GLY A 216 -11.68 -3.75 6.59
CA GLY A 216 -11.33 -3.25 5.27
C GLY A 216 -11.10 -4.34 4.21
N THR A 217 -11.34 -5.61 4.54
CA THR A 217 -11.27 -6.73 3.58
C THR A 217 -12.66 -7.23 3.19
N GLU A 218 -12.80 -7.74 1.97
CA GLU A 218 -14.08 -8.23 1.45
C GLU A 218 -13.93 -9.52 0.64
N VAL A 219 -15.02 -10.29 0.52
CA VAL A 219 -15.09 -11.49 -0.31
C VAL A 219 -16.26 -11.37 -1.27
N GLY A 220 -15.97 -11.49 -2.56
CA GLY A 220 -16.96 -11.47 -3.64
C GLY A 220 -17.05 -12.82 -4.33
N PHE A 221 -18.27 -13.22 -4.69
CA PHE A 221 -18.53 -14.41 -5.50
C PHE A 221 -19.12 -14.05 -6.85
N GLN A 222 -18.80 -14.85 -7.86
CA GLN A 222 -19.47 -14.86 -9.16
C GLN A 222 -19.71 -16.32 -9.57
N PHE A 223 -20.73 -16.56 -10.40
CA PHE A 223 -21.14 -17.90 -10.79
C PHE A 223 -21.27 -18.02 -12.29
N ALA A 224 -20.91 -19.18 -12.81
CA ALA A 224 -21.06 -19.56 -14.20
C ALA A 224 -21.70 -20.94 -14.26
N GLY A 225 -22.62 -21.16 -15.20
CA GLY A 225 -23.20 -22.48 -15.44
C GLY A 225 -23.17 -22.85 -16.92
N SER A 226 -23.22 -24.15 -17.19
CA SER A 226 -23.24 -24.73 -18.54
C SER A 226 -23.91 -26.10 -18.50
N ASP A 227 -24.42 -26.56 -19.66
CA ASP A 227 -24.84 -27.95 -19.86
C ASP A 227 -23.71 -28.84 -20.39
N ASN A 228 -22.53 -28.26 -20.63
CA ASN A 228 -21.32 -28.96 -21.03
C ASN A 228 -20.35 -29.09 -19.84
N PRO A 229 -20.01 -30.31 -19.40
CA PRO A 229 -19.05 -30.50 -18.30
C PRO A 229 -17.65 -29.97 -18.61
N ASN A 230 -17.30 -29.84 -19.90
CA ASN A 230 -16.01 -29.39 -20.40
C ASN A 230 -16.15 -28.05 -21.15
N GLU A 231 -16.98 -27.14 -20.64
CA GLU A 231 -17.14 -25.81 -21.21
C GLU A 231 -15.77 -25.11 -21.36
N PRO A 232 -15.35 -24.75 -22.59
CA PRO A 232 -14.04 -24.13 -22.83
C PRO A 232 -13.92 -22.73 -22.26
N SER A 233 -15.04 -22.02 -22.06
CA SER A 233 -15.05 -20.65 -21.56
C SER A 233 -16.21 -20.42 -20.59
N TRP A 234 -15.89 -20.28 -19.31
CA TRP A 234 -16.87 -19.98 -18.26
C TRP A 234 -17.04 -18.48 -18.10
N GLU A 235 -18.29 -17.99 -18.20
CA GLU A 235 -18.64 -16.59 -17.98
C GLU A 235 -19.16 -16.40 -16.55
N PHE A 236 -18.28 -15.95 -15.65
CA PHE A 236 -18.61 -15.72 -14.24
C PHE A 236 -19.37 -14.41 -14.07
N LYS A 237 -20.63 -14.50 -13.66
CA LYS A 237 -21.54 -13.35 -13.52
C LYS A 237 -21.83 -13.03 -12.07
N GLY A 238 -21.90 -11.75 -11.77
CA GLY A 238 -22.39 -11.21 -10.52
C GLY A 238 -23.91 -10.98 -10.51
N PRO A 239 -24.43 -10.26 -9.50
CA PRO A 239 -25.87 -10.04 -9.29
C PRO A 239 -26.56 -9.25 -10.40
N ASP A 240 -25.84 -8.51 -11.24
CA ASP A 240 -26.41 -7.77 -12.38
C ASP A 240 -26.30 -8.52 -13.71
N GLY A 241 -25.76 -9.75 -13.70
CA GLY A 241 -25.56 -10.55 -14.90
C GLY A 241 -24.30 -10.20 -15.70
N THR A 242 -23.47 -9.27 -15.22
CA THR A 242 -22.20 -8.89 -15.83
C THR A 242 -21.00 -9.52 -15.11
N VAL A 243 -19.82 -9.42 -15.73
CA VAL A 243 -18.56 -9.94 -15.18
C VAL A 243 -17.87 -8.97 -14.21
N ASP A 244 -18.41 -7.77 -14.03
CA ASP A 244 -17.78 -6.69 -13.25
C ASP A 244 -18.38 -6.53 -11.85
N THR A 245 -19.48 -7.24 -11.54
CA THR A 245 -20.13 -7.21 -10.23
C THR A 245 -19.94 -8.50 -9.45
N TYR A 246 -20.14 -8.43 -8.14
CA TYR A 246 -19.90 -9.52 -7.20
C TYR A 246 -21.05 -9.68 -6.23
N TYR A 247 -21.38 -10.94 -5.90
CA TYR A 247 -22.18 -11.25 -4.72
C TYR A 247 -21.30 -11.05 -3.48
N MET A 248 -21.37 -9.86 -2.90
CA MET A 248 -20.60 -9.52 -1.71
C MET A 248 -21.11 -10.30 -0.49
N ALA A 249 -20.24 -11.13 0.08
CA ALA A 249 -20.62 -12.08 1.11
C ALA A 249 -19.92 -11.79 2.44
N VAL A 250 -20.72 -11.56 3.48
CA VAL A 250 -20.24 -11.49 4.86
C VAL A 250 -19.99 -12.91 5.36
N GLN A 251 -18.91 -13.10 6.11
CA GLN A 251 -18.54 -14.38 6.73
C GLN A 251 -19.71 -14.99 7.50
N ASN A 252 -19.95 -16.29 7.32
CA ASN A 252 -21.03 -17.08 7.95
C ASN A 252 -22.45 -16.54 7.69
N SER A 253 -22.63 -15.69 6.68
CA SER A 253 -23.94 -15.22 6.24
C SER A 253 -24.27 -15.80 4.87
N SER A 254 -25.52 -16.22 4.69
CA SER A 254 -26.01 -16.68 3.39
C SER A 254 -26.35 -15.47 2.52
N VAL A 255 -25.84 -15.47 1.29
CA VAL A 255 -26.17 -14.48 0.25
C VAL A 255 -27.07 -15.16 -0.78
N PRO A 256 -28.30 -14.66 -1.00
CA PRO A 256 -29.17 -15.17 -2.05
C PRO A 256 -28.60 -14.83 -3.43
N LEU A 257 -28.67 -15.78 -4.35
CA LEU A 257 -28.28 -15.58 -5.74
C LEU A 257 -29.49 -15.13 -6.57
N ASP A 258 -29.23 -14.42 -7.67
CA ASP A 258 -30.31 -14.06 -8.60
C ASP A 258 -30.83 -15.32 -9.31
N LEU A 259 -32.09 -15.65 -9.03
CA LEU A 259 -32.74 -16.84 -9.55
C LEU A 259 -32.99 -16.79 -11.06
N THR A 260 -32.83 -15.62 -11.69
CA THR A 260 -32.96 -15.46 -13.14
C THR A 260 -31.64 -15.69 -13.88
N LEU A 261 -30.50 -15.58 -13.19
CA LEU A 261 -29.16 -15.62 -13.80
C LEU A 261 -28.47 -16.98 -13.70
N HIS A 262 -28.70 -17.74 -12.64
CA HIS A 262 -27.97 -18.98 -12.34
C HIS A 262 -28.91 -20.19 -12.27
N ASN A 263 -29.64 -20.42 -13.35
CA ASN A 263 -30.69 -21.43 -13.46
C ASN A 263 -30.55 -22.30 -14.73
N ASN A 264 -31.28 -23.41 -14.78
CA ASN A 264 -31.42 -24.26 -15.96
C ASN A 264 -30.10 -24.75 -16.57
N GLN A 265 -29.07 -24.93 -15.74
CA GLN A 265 -27.76 -25.46 -16.15
C GLN A 265 -27.36 -26.61 -15.22
N GLN A 266 -26.92 -27.74 -15.79
CA GLN A 266 -26.54 -28.92 -15.01
C GLN A 266 -25.21 -28.72 -14.25
N TYR A 267 -24.23 -28.10 -14.91
CA TYR A 267 -22.90 -27.90 -14.36
C TYR A 267 -22.70 -26.45 -13.96
N PHE A 268 -21.97 -26.22 -12.87
CA PHE A 268 -21.60 -24.87 -12.47
C PHE A 268 -20.17 -24.78 -11.97
N ARG A 269 -19.64 -23.56 -11.99
CA ARG A 269 -18.41 -23.13 -11.34
C ARG A 269 -18.68 -21.83 -10.59
N TYR A 270 -17.87 -21.57 -9.59
CA TYR A 270 -17.82 -20.27 -8.94
C TYR A 270 -16.42 -19.68 -9.04
N ARG A 271 -16.36 -18.36 -9.10
CA ARG A 271 -15.15 -17.57 -8.90
C ARG A 271 -15.28 -16.90 -7.56
N VAL A 272 -14.25 -17.02 -6.73
CA VAL A 272 -14.15 -16.27 -5.49
C VAL A 272 -13.04 -15.25 -5.62
N THR A 273 -13.36 -14.00 -5.33
CA THR A 273 -12.43 -12.87 -5.34
C THR A 273 -12.23 -12.39 -3.92
N LEU A 274 -10.97 -12.32 -3.51
CA LEU A 274 -10.54 -11.77 -2.23
C LEU A 274 -10.13 -10.33 -2.47
N PHE A 275 -10.67 -9.41 -1.67
CA PHE A 275 -10.28 -8.00 -1.66
C PHE A 275 -9.52 -7.74 -0.35
N SER A 276 -8.23 -7.48 -0.47
CA SER A 276 -7.36 -7.00 0.60
C SER A 276 -7.75 -5.57 1.00
N ASP A 277 -7.32 -5.16 2.19
CA ASP A 277 -7.45 -3.77 2.58
C ASP A 277 -6.58 -2.87 1.69
N LEU A 278 -6.92 -1.59 1.59
CA LEU A 278 -6.18 -0.60 0.79
C LEU A 278 -4.69 -0.56 1.15
N THR A 279 -4.37 -0.89 2.40
CA THR A 279 -3.01 -0.89 2.93
C THR A 279 -2.23 -2.19 2.65
N GLN A 280 -2.91 -3.20 2.10
CA GLN A 280 -2.39 -4.52 1.72
C GLN A 280 -1.70 -5.26 2.86
N ARG A 281 -2.18 -5.05 4.09
CA ARG A 281 -1.71 -5.74 5.30
C ARG A 281 -2.59 -6.92 5.66
N ASN A 282 -3.85 -6.83 5.26
CA ASN A 282 -4.91 -7.72 5.64
C ASN A 282 -5.55 -8.25 4.35
N THR A 283 -5.69 -9.57 4.26
CA THR A 283 -6.38 -10.24 3.15
C THR A 283 -7.30 -11.28 3.76
N PRO A 284 -8.56 -11.37 3.32
CA PRO A 284 -9.47 -12.35 3.90
C PRO A 284 -8.98 -13.76 3.55
N ARG A 285 -9.14 -14.69 4.48
CA ARG A 285 -8.86 -16.12 4.26
C ARG A 285 -10.16 -16.87 4.19
N ILE A 286 -10.32 -17.73 3.18
CA ILE A 286 -11.46 -18.62 3.06
C ILE A 286 -11.03 -20.02 3.46
N ASP A 287 -11.74 -20.59 4.42
CA ASP A 287 -11.54 -21.96 4.88
C ASP A 287 -12.58 -22.92 4.27
N GLU A 288 -13.81 -22.45 4.03
CA GLU A 288 -14.89 -23.25 3.45
C GLU A 288 -15.87 -22.39 2.62
N ILE A 289 -16.40 -22.96 1.54
CA ILE A 289 -17.47 -22.40 0.71
C ILE A 289 -18.61 -23.41 0.63
N SER A 290 -19.82 -22.98 0.95
CA SER A 290 -21.05 -23.75 0.89
C SER A 290 -21.99 -23.11 -0.13
N ILE A 291 -22.43 -23.90 -1.11
CA ILE A 291 -23.37 -23.47 -2.15
C ILE A 291 -24.62 -24.33 -2.03
N ASN A 292 -25.78 -23.69 -1.98
CA ASN A 292 -27.07 -24.38 -1.95
C ASN A 292 -27.71 -24.31 -3.34
N TRP A 293 -28.24 -25.43 -3.82
CA TRP A 293 -29.00 -25.50 -5.07
C TRP A 293 -30.23 -26.38 -4.92
N SER A 294 -31.17 -26.27 -5.86
CA SER A 294 -32.36 -27.11 -5.94
C SER A 294 -32.64 -27.55 -7.39
N PRO A 295 -33.27 -28.72 -7.59
CA PRO A 295 -33.78 -29.13 -8.90
C PRO A 295 -34.88 -28.24 -9.43
#